data_AF-A0A9D1STH8-F1
#
_entry.id   AF-A0A9D1STH8-F1
#
_cell.length_a   1.000
_cell.length_b   1.000
_cell.length_c   1.000
_cell.angle_alpha   90.00
_cell.angle_beta   90.00
_cell.angle_gamma   90.00
#
_symmetry.space_group_name_H-M   'P 1'
#
loop_
_entity.id
_entity.type
_entity.pdbx_description
1 polymer ?
#
loop_
_entity_poly.entity_id
_entity_poly.type
_entity_poly.pdbx_seq_one_letter_code
_entity_poly.pdbx_strand_id
1 'polypeptide(L)' 'MRGNIIRHPCFDALRGSAAYRVAGDLTVSDFITENTFWLGVYPGMNDAMLDYMAEALAGCVHP' A
#
# COMPACT_ATOMS: atom_id res chain seq x y z
N MET A 1 2.19 -3.57 2.57
CA MET A 1 0.79 -4.09 2.51
C MET A 1 0.38 -4.22 1.06
N ARG A 2 -0.53 -5.12 0.72
CA ARG A 2 -1.12 -5.26 -0.62
C ARG A 2 -2.64 -5.12 -0.49
N GLY A 3 -3.24 -4.13 -1.15
CA GLY A 3 -4.71 -4.01 -1.24
C GLY A 3 -5.34 -5.16 -2.01
N ASN A 4 -4.54 -5.79 -2.89
CA ASN A 4 -4.85 -6.99 -3.63
C ASN A 4 -3.86 -8.11 -3.23
N ILE A 5 -4.32 -9.05 -2.39
CA ILE A 5 -3.48 -10.12 -1.84
C ILE A 5 -2.88 -11.04 -2.90
N ILE A 6 -3.59 -11.27 -4.02
CA ILE A 6 -3.08 -12.11 -5.10
C ILE A 6 -1.92 -11.45 -5.86
N ARG A 7 -1.59 -10.18 -5.59
CA ARG A 7 -0.38 -9.50 -6.09
C ARG A 7 0.82 -9.62 -5.13
N HIS A 8 0.62 -10.13 -3.92
CA HIS A 8 1.71 -10.33 -2.96
C HIS A 8 2.68 -11.41 -3.45
N PRO A 9 4.02 -11.23 -3.35
CA PRO A 9 4.99 -12.22 -3.83
C PRO A 9 4.80 -13.62 -3.24
N CYS A 10 4.33 -13.72 -1.99
CA CYS A 10 4.02 -15.04 -1.38
C CYS A 10 2.90 -15.81 -2.09
N PHE A 11 2.10 -15.16 -2.96
CA PHE A 11 1.08 -15.80 -3.79
C PHE A 11 1.56 -16.09 -5.22
N ASP A 12 2.81 -15.82 -5.58
CA ASP A 12 3.31 -16.01 -6.94
C ASP A 12 3.18 -17.47 -7.40
N ALA A 13 3.44 -18.44 -6.52
CA ALA A 13 3.30 -19.86 -6.83
C ALA A 13 1.84 -20.29 -7.11
N LEU A 14 0.86 -19.54 -6.63
CA LEU A 14 -0.56 -19.84 -6.80
C LEU A 14 -1.18 -19.05 -7.95
N ARG A 15 -0.52 -17.96 -8.42
CA ARG A 15 -1.06 -17.03 -9.41
C ARG A 15 -1.42 -17.73 -10.71
N GLY A 16 -2.67 -17.56 -11.16
CA GLY A 16 -3.18 -18.21 -12.37
C GLY A 16 -3.53 -19.70 -12.20
N SER A 17 -3.40 -20.26 -11.01
CA SER A 17 -3.88 -21.61 -10.70
C SER A 17 -5.35 -21.62 -10.27
N ALA A 18 -5.95 -22.82 -10.22
CA ALA A 18 -7.29 -23.03 -9.68
C ALA A 18 -7.37 -23.05 -8.14
N ALA A 19 -6.26 -22.76 -7.43
CA ALA A 19 -6.19 -22.80 -5.97
C ALA A 19 -6.93 -21.64 -5.28
N TYR A 20 -7.35 -20.62 -6.03
CA TYR A 20 -8.20 -19.52 -5.55
C TYR A 20 -9.20 -19.11 -6.62
N ARG A 21 -10.16 -18.25 -6.24
CA ARG A 21 -11.16 -17.68 -7.15
C ARG A 21 -11.18 -16.17 -6.99
N VAL A 22 -11.52 -15.49 -8.08
CA VAL A 22 -11.81 -14.05 -8.11
C VAL A 22 -13.25 -13.90 -8.55
N ALA A 23 -14.05 -13.16 -7.77
CA ALA A 23 -15.43 -12.86 -8.09
C ALA A 23 -15.53 -11.40 -8.55
N GLY A 24 -15.88 -11.19 -9.82
CA GLY A 24 -15.90 -9.86 -10.43
C GLY A 24 -14.50 -9.32 -10.74
N ASP A 25 -14.42 -8.01 -10.97
CA ASP A 25 -13.13 -7.31 -11.12
C ASP A 25 -12.57 -6.85 -9.77
N LEU A 26 -11.26 -6.61 -9.73
CA LEU A 26 -10.54 -6.13 -8.55
C LEU A 26 -10.03 -4.70 -8.73
N THR A 27 -10.71 -3.89 -9.57
CA THR A 27 -10.24 -2.57 -10.02
C THR A 27 -9.79 -1.68 -8.85
N VAL A 28 -10.58 -1.62 -7.78
CA VAL A 28 -10.28 -0.80 -6.60
C VAL A 28 -9.12 -1.39 -5.79
N SER A 29 -9.08 -2.71 -5.59
CA SER A 29 -7.98 -3.37 -4.88
C SER A 29 -6.64 -3.27 -5.62
N ASP A 30 -6.68 -3.29 -6.95
CA ASP A 30 -5.52 -3.03 -7.81
C ASP A 30 -5.08 -1.56 -7.70
N PHE A 31 -6.02 -0.62 -7.80
CA PHE A 31 -5.74 0.80 -7.62
C PHE A 31 -5.07 1.07 -6.27
N ILE A 32 -5.61 0.54 -5.16
CA ILE A 32 -5.02 0.67 -3.82
C ILE A 32 -3.62 0.06 -3.76
N THR A 33 -3.39 -1.07 -4.43
CA THR A 33 -2.09 -1.73 -4.45
C THR A 33 -1.01 -0.93 -5.19
N GLU A 34 -1.40 -0.20 -6.23
CA GLU A 34 -0.48 0.53 -7.10
C GLU A 34 -0.30 1.99 -6.68
N ASN A 35 -1.32 2.61 -6.06
CA ASN A 35 -1.37 4.05 -5.84
C ASN A 35 -1.43 4.45 -4.36
N THR A 36 -1.41 3.50 -3.43
CA THR A 36 -1.47 3.79 -1.99
C THR A 36 -0.24 3.27 -1.27
N PHE A 37 0.29 4.08 -0.38
CA PHE A 37 1.29 3.70 0.60
C PHE A 37 0.82 4.13 1.99
N TRP A 38 1.42 3.52 3.02
CA TRP A 38 1.12 3.85 4.41
C TRP A 38 2.36 4.46 5.07
N LEU A 39 2.12 5.44 5.92
CA LEU A 39 3.12 6.00 6.82
C LEU A 39 2.76 5.57 8.23
N GLY A 40 3.73 5.01 8.94
CA GLY A 40 3.54 4.61 10.33
C GLY A 40 3.62 5.82 11.23
N VAL A 41 2.63 6.00 12.10
CA VAL A 41 2.70 6.92 13.24
C VAL A 41 2.70 6.12 14.52
N TYR A 42 3.67 6.39 15.38
CA TYR A 42 3.83 5.72 16.66
C TYR A 42 3.48 6.70 17.79
N PRO A 43 2.71 6.31 18.83
CA PRO A 43 2.32 7.22 19.91
C PRO A 43 3.47 7.91 20.66
N GLY A 44 4.68 7.36 20.63
CA GLY A 44 5.86 8.00 21.23
C GLY A 44 6.61 8.97 20.31
N MET A 45 6.09 9.26 19.11
CA MET A 45 6.64 10.32 18.25
C MET A 45 6.30 11.68 18.84
N ASN A 46 7.29 12.56 18.90
CA ASN A 46 7.08 13.95 19.29
C ASN A 46 6.85 14.84 18.05
N ASP A 47 6.44 16.07 18.29
CA ASP A 47 6.07 17.03 17.24
C ASP A 47 7.20 17.23 16.22
N ALA A 48 8.46 17.34 16.65
CA ALA A 48 9.60 17.51 15.75
C ALA A 48 9.80 16.34 14.77
N MET A 49 9.48 15.10 15.19
CA MET A 49 9.51 13.94 14.31
C MET A 49 8.36 13.97 13.29
N LEU A 50 7.17 14.41 13.72
CA LEU A 50 6.01 14.55 12.85
C LEU A 50 6.23 15.66 11.82
N ASP A 51 6.79 16.80 12.23
CA ASP A 51 7.12 17.94 11.37
C ASP A 51 8.09 17.55 10.27
N TYR A 52 9.17 16.83 10.63
CA TYR A 52 10.13 16.33 9.66
C TYR A 52 9.47 15.42 8.59
N MET A 53 8.59 14.52 9.01
CA MET A 53 7.86 13.66 8.08
C MET A 53 6.92 14.46 7.16
N ALA A 54 6.23 15.46 7.70
CA ALA A 54 5.33 16.32 6.93
C ALA A 54 6.10 17.15 5.89
N GLU A 55 7.23 17.74 6.27
CA GLU A 55 8.10 18.50 5.36
C GLU A 55 8.66 17.61 4.24
N ALA A 56 9.13 16.41 4.58
CA ALA A 56 9.64 15.46 3.59
C ALA A 56 8.56 15.07 2.56
N LEU A 57 7.31 14.85 3.01
CA LEU A 57 6.19 14.56 2.11
C LEU A 57 5.88 15.75 1.21
N ALA A 58 5.78 16.95 1.77
CA ALA A 58 5.49 18.16 1.01
C ALA A 58 6.53 18.42 -0.09
N GLY A 59 7.81 18.17 0.20
CA GLY A 59 8.90 18.32 -0.78
C GLY A 59 8.86 17.32 -1.94
N CYS A 60 8.15 16.19 -1.80
CA CYS A 60 8.03 15.16 -2.82
C CYS A 60 6.75 15.27 -3.67
N VAL A 61 5.82 16.17 -3.32
CA VAL A 61 4.59 16.39 -4.09
C VAL A 61 4.87 17.45 -5.16
N HIS A 62 4.78 17.06 -6.43
CA HIS A 62 4.74 18.02 -7.53
C HIS A 62 3.38 18.75 -7.55
N PRO A 63 3.34 20.06 -7.87
CA PRO A 63 2.09 20.82 -7.96
C PRO A 63 1.14 20.32 -9.06
#